data_AF-A0A8J8CS05-F1
#
_entry.id   AF-A0A8J8CS05-F1
#
_cell.length_a   1.000
_cell.length_b   1.000
_cell.length_c   1.000
_cell.angle_alpha   90.00
_cell.angle_beta   90.00
_cell.angle_gamma   90.00
#
_symmetry.space_group_name_H-M   'P 1'
#
loop_
_entity.id
_entity.type
_entity.pdbx_description
1 polymer ?
#
loop_
_entity_poly.entity_id
_entity_poly.type
_entity_poly.pdbx_seq_one_letter_code
_entity_poly.pdbx_strand_id
1 'polypeptide(L)'
;MTDWVDAYVDATDSNRKYELLREEMTRLRGRRNDVEFFDESAVVADVRRLNDDVAGDLVAFVANDFGRPRAYRPEALGLDAQDDVRQAILEDKYDDANDDLDAIRCELLDEHSGIHKAIVAEYEPDGVRYHLPEGSNDSTNFLTVREMVGLIDYTTNSFQRDGLSVTY
;
A
#
# COMPACT_ATOMS: atom_id res chain seq x y z
N MET A 1 -9.55 22.34 -14.91
CA MET A 1 -8.58 21.41 -14.29
C MET A 1 -7.14 21.92 -14.39
N THR A 2 -6.93 23.12 -14.96
CA THR A 2 -5.63 23.71 -15.32
C THR A 2 -5.02 24.59 -14.21
N ASP A 3 -5.82 25.30 -13.42
CA ASP A 3 -5.35 26.30 -12.44
C ASP A 3 -4.33 25.78 -11.40
N TRP A 4 -4.49 24.55 -10.89
CA TRP A 4 -3.55 24.01 -9.89
C TRP A 4 -2.21 23.63 -10.50
N VAL A 5 -2.24 22.96 -11.68
CA VAL A 5 -1.02 22.50 -12.36
C VAL A 5 -0.18 23.71 -12.75
N ASP A 6 -0.81 24.75 -13.29
CA ASP A 6 -0.14 25.99 -13.67
C ASP A 6 0.48 26.68 -12.43
N ALA A 7 -0.27 26.79 -11.32
CA ALA A 7 0.25 27.34 -10.07
C ALA A 7 1.41 26.53 -9.46
N TYR A 8 1.40 25.20 -9.61
CA TYR A 8 2.47 24.32 -9.12
C TYR A 8 3.74 24.40 -9.96
N VAL A 9 3.60 24.47 -11.29
CA VAL A 9 4.72 24.62 -12.23
C VAL A 9 5.41 25.97 -12.03
N ASP A 10 4.63 27.04 -11.84
CA ASP A 10 5.13 28.40 -11.70
C ASP A 10 5.75 28.71 -10.33
N ALA A 11 5.44 27.92 -9.29
CA ALA A 11 6.03 28.11 -7.97
C ALA A 11 7.53 27.77 -7.99
N THR A 12 8.39 28.73 -7.66
CA THR A 12 9.86 28.48 -7.58
C THR A 12 10.32 28.10 -6.19
N ASP A 13 9.52 28.33 -5.16
CA ASP A 13 9.79 27.95 -3.78
C ASP A 13 9.28 26.53 -3.48
N SER A 14 10.17 25.68 -2.95
CA SER A 14 9.86 24.30 -2.58
C SER A 14 8.78 24.20 -1.50
N ASN A 15 8.71 25.15 -0.56
CA ASN A 15 7.65 25.14 0.45
C ASN A 15 6.29 25.46 -0.18
N ARG A 16 6.23 26.45 -1.08
CA ARG A 16 5.00 26.75 -1.82
C ARG A 16 4.53 25.60 -2.70
N LYS A 17 5.45 24.89 -3.37
CA LYS A 17 5.11 23.67 -4.12
C LYS A 17 4.49 22.60 -3.23
N TYR A 18 5.05 22.42 -2.03
CA TYR A 18 4.55 21.46 -1.06
C TYR A 18 3.15 21.82 -0.54
N GLU A 19 2.89 23.11 -0.26
CA GLU A 19 1.55 23.59 0.11
C GLU A 19 0.51 23.31 -0.97
N LEU A 20 0.83 23.65 -2.23
CA LEU A 20 -0.05 23.41 -3.38
C LEU A 20 -0.37 21.92 -3.54
N LEU A 21 0.61 21.03 -3.36
CA LEU A 21 0.37 19.58 -3.34
C LEU A 21 -0.61 19.18 -2.23
N ARG A 22 -0.46 19.73 -1.02
CA ARG A 22 -1.37 19.44 0.11
C ARG A 22 -2.79 19.95 -0.11
N GLU A 23 -2.93 21.12 -0.70
CA GLU A 23 -4.22 21.71 -1.06
C GLU A 23 -4.95 20.83 -2.08
N GLU A 24 -4.24 20.39 -3.12
CA GLU A 24 -4.83 19.53 -4.15
C GLU A 24 -5.18 18.14 -3.63
N MET A 25 -4.30 17.52 -2.83
CA MET A 25 -4.63 16.28 -2.12
C MET A 25 -5.89 16.44 -1.26
N THR A 26 -6.06 17.59 -0.60
CA THR A 26 -7.24 17.88 0.24
C THR A 26 -8.49 18.07 -0.61
N ARG A 27 -8.38 18.72 -1.78
CA ARG A 27 -9.48 18.88 -2.74
C ARG A 27 -9.92 17.53 -3.30
N LEU A 28 -8.97 16.68 -3.69
CA LEU A 28 -9.23 15.31 -4.14
C LEU A 28 -9.89 14.48 -3.03
N ARG A 29 -9.43 14.62 -1.77
CA ARG A 29 -10.07 14.03 -0.56
C ARG A 29 -11.51 14.49 -0.35
N GLY A 30 -11.84 15.75 -0.66
CA GLY A 30 -13.19 16.30 -0.50
C GLY A 30 -14.22 15.73 -1.50
N ARG A 31 -13.77 15.12 -2.60
CA ARG A 31 -14.62 14.51 -3.63
C ARG A 31 -14.90 13.01 -3.40
N ARG A 32 -14.49 12.50 -2.24
CA ARG A 32 -14.54 11.09 -1.84
C ARG A 32 -15.94 10.44 -1.89
N ASN A 33 -17.01 11.23 -1.82
CA ASN A 33 -18.38 10.71 -1.87
C ASN A 33 -18.93 10.59 -3.31
N ASP A 34 -18.25 11.14 -4.31
CA ASP A 34 -18.73 11.21 -5.70
C ASP A 34 -18.11 10.13 -6.61
N VAL A 35 -17.19 9.32 -6.09
CA VAL A 35 -16.50 8.27 -6.83
C VAL A 35 -16.33 7.07 -5.92
N GLU A 36 -16.84 5.92 -6.35
CA GLU A 36 -16.71 4.64 -5.66
C GLU A 36 -15.27 4.13 -5.87
N PHE A 37 -14.33 4.68 -5.10
CA PHE A 37 -12.89 4.54 -5.35
C PHE A 37 -12.27 3.22 -4.90
N PHE A 38 -12.96 2.39 -4.12
CA PHE A 38 -12.35 1.22 -3.48
C PHE A 38 -13.38 0.13 -3.24
N ASP A 39 -13.51 -0.79 -4.19
CA ASP A 39 -14.33 -1.99 -4.03
C ASP A 39 -13.55 -3.03 -3.22
N GLU A 40 -13.79 -3.04 -1.91
CA GLU A 40 -13.16 -3.98 -0.99
C GLU A 40 -13.42 -5.44 -1.37
N SER A 41 -14.61 -5.75 -1.91
CA SER A 41 -14.98 -7.12 -2.26
C SER A 41 -14.22 -7.60 -3.50
N ALA A 42 -13.99 -6.70 -4.46
CA ALA A 42 -13.13 -6.99 -5.61
C ALA A 42 -11.69 -7.26 -5.18
N VAL A 43 -11.11 -6.41 -4.32
CA VAL A 43 -9.75 -6.62 -3.80
C VAL A 43 -9.65 -7.94 -3.03
N VAL A 44 -10.65 -8.27 -2.20
CA VAL A 44 -10.72 -9.57 -1.51
C VAL A 44 -10.68 -10.73 -2.50
N ALA A 45 -11.47 -10.67 -3.57
CA ALA A 45 -11.55 -11.72 -4.56
C ALA A 45 -10.23 -11.90 -5.33
N ASP A 46 -9.56 -10.79 -5.68
CA ASP A 46 -8.29 -10.83 -6.40
C ASP A 46 -7.14 -11.29 -5.51
N VAL A 47 -7.02 -10.78 -4.28
CA VAL A 47 -6.00 -11.28 -3.34
C VAL A 47 -6.19 -12.77 -3.07
N ARG A 48 -7.44 -13.24 -2.94
CA ARG A 48 -7.73 -14.67 -2.80
C ARG A 48 -7.28 -15.50 -3.99
N ARG A 49 -7.49 -15.00 -5.22
CA ARG A 49 -7.04 -15.66 -6.45
C ARG A 49 -5.52 -15.68 -6.52
N LEU A 50 -4.86 -14.56 -6.23
CA LEU A 50 -3.40 -14.41 -6.24
C LEU A 50 -2.71 -15.25 -5.17
N ASN A 51 -3.42 -15.62 -4.10
CA ASN A 51 -2.92 -16.57 -3.11
C ASN A 51 -2.59 -17.95 -3.71
N ASP A 52 -3.21 -18.33 -4.83
CA ASP A 52 -2.92 -19.61 -5.50
C ASP A 52 -1.56 -19.60 -6.24
N ASP A 53 -0.92 -18.42 -6.40
CA ASP A 53 0.36 -18.25 -7.10
C ASP A 53 1.58 -18.31 -6.16
N VAL A 54 1.36 -18.38 -4.84
CA VAL A 54 2.41 -18.53 -3.82
C VAL A 54 2.33 -19.90 -3.13
N ALA A 55 3.43 -20.35 -2.52
CA ALA A 55 3.47 -21.64 -1.84
C ALA A 55 2.88 -21.59 -0.42
N GLY A 56 3.08 -20.46 0.26
CA GLY A 56 2.53 -20.15 1.59
C GLY A 56 1.20 -19.39 1.54
N ASP A 57 0.93 -18.65 2.61
CA ASP A 57 -0.24 -17.77 2.73
C ASP A 57 0.10 -16.34 2.31
N LEU A 58 -0.64 -15.79 1.36
CA LEU A 58 -0.46 -14.42 0.89
C LEU A 58 -0.99 -13.43 1.93
N VAL A 59 -0.22 -12.38 2.21
CA VAL A 59 -0.65 -11.25 3.04
C VAL A 59 -0.39 -9.97 2.25
N ALA A 60 -1.46 -9.24 1.94
CA ALA A 60 -1.37 -8.00 1.17
C ALA A 60 -1.73 -6.80 2.04
N PHE A 61 -0.79 -5.88 2.23
CA PHE A 61 -1.02 -4.59 2.88
C PHE A 61 -1.22 -3.54 1.81
N VAL A 62 -2.44 -3.06 1.67
CA VAL A 62 -2.80 -2.08 0.63
C VAL A 62 -3.24 -0.78 1.27
N ALA A 63 -2.95 0.34 0.61
CA ALA A 63 -3.46 1.65 1.01
C ALA A 63 -3.97 2.41 -0.22
N ASN A 64 -5.14 3.02 -0.06
CA ASN A 64 -5.67 3.95 -1.06
C ASN A 64 -5.08 5.35 -0.94
N ASP A 65 -5.40 6.22 -1.91
CA ASP A 65 -5.01 7.64 -2.00
C ASP A 65 -5.23 8.46 -0.70
N PHE A 66 -6.05 7.94 0.21
CA PHE A 66 -6.46 8.61 1.43
C PHE A 66 -5.91 7.95 2.71
N GLY A 67 -4.97 7.02 2.58
CA GLY A 67 -4.25 6.45 3.72
C GLY A 67 -5.14 5.65 4.65
N ARG A 68 -6.12 4.89 4.10
CA ARG A 68 -6.79 3.82 4.83
C ARG A 68 -6.10 2.50 4.52
N PRO A 69 -5.00 2.17 5.21
CA PRO A 69 -4.35 0.91 4.98
C PRO A 69 -5.19 -0.22 5.52
N ARG A 70 -5.15 -1.35 4.80
CA ARG A 70 -5.79 -2.59 5.17
C ARG A 70 -4.85 -3.74 4.90
N ALA A 71 -4.86 -4.70 5.80
CA ALA A 71 -4.19 -5.98 5.62
C ALA A 71 -5.22 -7.02 5.18
N TYR A 72 -4.97 -7.66 4.06
CA TYR A 72 -5.75 -8.76 3.51
C TYR A 72 -5.00 -10.05 3.81
N ARG A 73 -5.68 -11.04 4.38
CA ARG A 73 -5.11 -12.33 4.76
C ARG A 73 -6.14 -13.46 4.64
N PRO A 74 -5.73 -14.73 4.53
CA PRO A 74 -6.66 -15.84 4.58
C PRO A 74 -7.43 -15.87 5.90
N GLU A 75 -8.68 -16.33 5.86
CA GLU A 75 -9.50 -16.52 7.07
C GLU A 75 -8.85 -17.48 8.09
N ALA A 76 -8.16 -18.51 7.60
CA ALA A 76 -7.45 -19.49 8.44
C ALA A 76 -6.19 -18.93 9.11
N LEU A 77 -5.62 -17.86 8.57
CA LEU A 77 -4.39 -17.27 9.11
C LEU A 77 -4.70 -16.51 10.41
N GLY A 78 -3.83 -16.59 11.41
CA GLY A 78 -3.99 -15.82 12.64
C GLY A 78 -3.64 -14.34 12.44
N LEU A 79 -4.03 -13.51 13.40
CA LEU A 79 -3.46 -12.15 13.49
C LEU A 79 -1.97 -12.18 13.84
N ASP A 80 -1.52 -13.22 14.56
CA ASP A 80 -0.12 -13.41 14.95
C ASP A 80 0.79 -13.53 13.71
N ALA A 81 0.39 -14.29 12.69
CA ALA A 81 1.14 -14.40 11.44
C ALA A 81 1.21 -13.07 10.67
N GLN A 82 0.15 -12.26 10.70
CA GLN A 82 0.17 -10.90 10.15
C GLN A 82 1.14 -9.98 10.93
N ASP A 83 1.39 -10.26 12.21
CA ASP A 83 2.37 -9.55 13.03
C ASP A 83 3.79 -10.06 12.77
N ASP A 84 3.98 -11.36 12.54
CA ASP A 84 5.25 -11.94 12.09
C ASP A 84 5.72 -11.30 10.77
N VAL A 85 4.80 -11.13 9.81
CA VAL A 85 5.12 -10.45 8.54
C VAL A 85 5.56 -9.01 8.75
N ARG A 86 4.87 -8.28 9.65
CA ARG A 86 5.28 -6.91 10.00
C ARG A 86 6.66 -6.87 10.64
N GLN A 87 6.94 -7.82 11.53
CA GLN A 87 8.23 -7.91 12.18
C GLN A 87 9.35 -8.16 11.16
N ALA A 88 9.15 -9.08 10.23
CA ALA A 88 10.12 -9.35 9.16
C ALA A 88 10.41 -8.10 8.30
N ILE A 89 9.37 -7.35 7.92
CA ILE A 89 9.51 -6.09 7.19
C ILE A 89 10.26 -5.04 8.03
N LEU A 90 10.02 -4.97 9.35
CA LEU A 90 10.70 -4.00 10.21
C LEU A 90 12.19 -4.33 10.41
N GLU A 91 12.53 -5.61 10.45
CA GLU A 91 13.88 -6.10 10.70
C GLU A 91 14.82 -5.86 9.52
N ASP A 92 14.37 -6.15 8.29
CA ASP A 92 15.22 -6.07 7.08
C ASP A 92 14.78 -5.00 6.07
N LYS A 93 13.66 -4.32 6.33
CA LYS A 93 13.12 -3.21 5.54
C LYS A 93 13.01 -3.48 4.04
N TYR A 94 13.94 -2.95 3.25
CA TYR A 94 13.79 -2.93 1.80
C TYR A 94 14.32 -4.25 1.25
N ASP A 95 13.43 -5.01 0.61
CA ASP A 95 13.75 -6.25 -0.10
C ASP A 95 13.05 -6.24 -1.45
N ASP A 96 13.82 -6.08 -2.52
CA ASP A 96 13.34 -6.11 -3.90
C ASP A 96 13.70 -7.41 -4.63
N ALA A 97 14.20 -8.43 -3.93
CA ALA A 97 14.69 -9.66 -4.55
C ALA A 97 13.57 -10.64 -4.97
N ASN A 98 12.36 -10.49 -4.42
CA ASN A 98 11.22 -11.39 -4.68
C ASN A 98 10.38 -10.91 -5.88
N ASP A 99 10.85 -11.19 -7.10
CA ASP A 99 10.21 -10.80 -8.37
C ASP A 99 8.77 -11.35 -8.54
N ASP A 100 8.51 -12.55 -8.01
CA ASP A 100 7.18 -13.17 -7.99
C ASP A 100 6.18 -12.34 -7.17
N LEU A 101 6.60 -11.86 -6.01
CA LEU A 101 5.79 -10.99 -5.15
C LEU A 101 5.64 -9.58 -5.74
N ASP A 102 6.62 -9.08 -6.49
CA ASP A 102 6.45 -7.81 -7.24
C ASP A 102 5.44 -7.94 -8.38
N ALA A 103 5.40 -9.08 -9.07
CA ALA A 103 4.40 -9.32 -10.11
C ALA A 103 2.97 -9.26 -9.54
N ILE A 104 2.73 -9.93 -8.40
CA ILE A 104 1.45 -9.85 -7.67
C ILE A 104 1.13 -8.42 -7.25
N ARG A 105 2.14 -7.70 -6.72
CA ARG A 105 2.01 -6.31 -6.32
C ARG A 105 1.61 -5.41 -7.48
N CYS A 106 2.26 -5.56 -8.63
CA CYS A 106 1.96 -4.78 -9.84
C CYS A 106 0.55 -5.09 -10.34
N GLU A 107 0.15 -6.36 -10.36
CA GLU A 107 -1.21 -6.76 -10.77
C GLU A 107 -2.28 -6.11 -9.87
N LEU A 108 -2.09 -6.10 -8.56
CA LEU A 108 -3.00 -5.43 -7.62
C LEU A 108 -3.11 -3.92 -7.87
N LEU A 109 -2.00 -3.26 -8.22
CA LEU A 109 -1.99 -1.82 -8.50
C LEU A 109 -2.64 -1.49 -9.85
N ASP A 110 -2.46 -2.36 -10.85
CA ASP A 110 -3.03 -2.18 -12.18
C ASP A 110 -4.55 -2.45 -12.19
N GLU A 111 -5.01 -3.50 -11.51
CA GLU A 111 -6.42 -3.89 -11.50
C GLU A 111 -7.26 -2.98 -10.59
N HIS A 112 -6.65 -2.44 -9.54
CA HIS A 112 -7.32 -1.57 -8.58
C HIS A 112 -6.71 -0.18 -8.57
N SER A 113 -7.17 0.67 -9.48
CA SER A 113 -6.73 2.08 -9.57
C SER A 113 -6.91 2.91 -8.29
N GLY A 114 -7.70 2.41 -7.33
CA GLY A 114 -7.88 2.99 -6.00
C GLY A 114 -6.81 2.58 -4.98
N ILE A 115 -5.99 1.58 -5.28
CA ILE A 115 -4.82 1.18 -4.51
C ILE A 115 -3.63 2.00 -5.01
N HIS A 116 -3.10 2.84 -4.14
CA HIS A 116 -1.93 3.66 -4.45
C HIS A 116 -0.62 3.01 -3.96
N LYS A 117 -0.74 2.12 -2.97
CA LYS A 117 0.38 1.35 -2.42
C LYS A 117 -0.05 -0.06 -2.07
N ALA A 118 0.81 -1.01 -2.36
CA ALA A 118 0.70 -2.39 -1.93
C ALA A 118 2.08 -2.89 -1.47
N ILE A 119 2.09 -3.60 -0.34
CA ILE A 119 3.18 -4.47 0.10
C ILE A 119 2.60 -5.88 0.09
N VAL A 120 3.30 -6.79 -0.56
CA VAL A 120 2.88 -8.19 -0.69
C VAL A 120 3.90 -9.06 0.03
N ALA A 121 3.41 -9.98 0.84
CA ALA A 121 4.21 -10.93 1.58
C ALA A 121 3.63 -12.33 1.47
N GLU A 122 4.50 -13.32 1.54
CA GLU A 122 4.19 -14.72 1.68
C GLU A 122 4.61 -15.16 3.08
N TYR A 123 3.67 -15.77 3.81
CA TYR A 123 3.89 -16.31 5.13
C TYR A 123 3.92 -17.84 5.09
N GLU A 124 5.00 -18.41 5.61
CA GLU A 124 5.08 -19.81 5.99
C GLU A 124 5.47 -19.91 7.49
N PRO A 125 5.13 -21.00 8.20
CA PRO A 125 5.47 -21.15 9.61
C PRO A 125 6.97 -21.08 9.94
N ASP A 126 7.84 -21.31 8.95
CA ASP A 126 9.30 -21.29 9.06
C ASP A 126 9.96 -20.06 8.43
N GLY A 127 9.21 -19.16 7.80
CA GLY A 127 9.77 -17.97 7.17
C GLY A 127 8.74 -17.01 6.56
N VAL A 128 9.18 -15.76 6.41
CA VAL A 128 8.43 -14.72 5.69
C VAL A 128 9.25 -14.24 4.51
N ARG A 129 8.62 -14.18 3.34
CA ARG A 129 9.14 -13.49 2.15
C ARG A 129 8.26 -12.28 1.88
N TYR A 130 8.84 -11.19 1.39
CA TYR A 130 8.06 -10.01 1.02
C TYR A 130 8.74 -9.21 -0.08
N HIS A 131 7.96 -8.39 -0.77
CA HIS A 131 8.50 -7.41 -1.72
C HIS A 131 8.21 -5.98 -1.26
N LEU A 132 9.29 -5.25 -0.99
CA LEU A 132 9.27 -3.83 -0.63
C LEU A 132 10.51 -3.14 -1.23
N PRO A 133 10.40 -2.51 -2.40
CA PRO A 133 11.55 -1.93 -3.06
C PRO A 133 12.04 -0.67 -2.36
N GLU A 134 13.35 -0.44 -2.36
CA GLU A 134 13.89 0.84 -1.90
C GLU A 134 13.39 1.95 -2.81
N GLY A 135 12.75 2.96 -2.23
CA GLY A 135 12.15 4.05 -2.99
C GLY A 135 13.13 5.07 -3.57
N SER A 136 14.36 4.65 -3.88
CA SER A 136 15.45 5.50 -4.38
C SER A 136 15.64 5.44 -5.90
N ASN A 137 14.86 4.64 -6.64
CA ASN A 137 14.98 4.52 -8.10
C ASN A 137 14.24 5.64 -8.87
N ASP A 138 14.63 5.87 -10.12
CA ASP A 138 14.07 6.92 -11.01
C ASP A 138 12.54 6.83 -11.19
N SER A 139 11.94 5.69 -10.85
CA SER A 139 10.50 5.42 -10.88
C SER A 139 9.76 5.72 -9.56
N THR A 140 10.46 5.89 -8.44
CA THR A 140 9.84 6.05 -7.11
C THR A 140 10.05 7.47 -6.58
N ASN A 141 9.01 8.29 -6.67
CA ASN A 141 9.04 9.67 -6.18
C ASN A 141 9.25 9.74 -4.65
N PHE A 142 9.93 10.79 -4.16
CA PHE A 142 10.21 11.05 -2.73
C PHE A 142 8.95 11.01 -1.82
N LEU A 143 7.77 11.35 -2.37
CA LEU A 143 6.47 11.20 -1.72
C LEU A 143 6.13 9.72 -1.46
N THR A 144 6.39 8.86 -2.44
CA THR A 144 6.17 7.41 -2.35
C THR A 144 7.02 6.78 -1.25
N VAL A 145 8.28 7.21 -1.05
CA VAL A 145 9.16 6.73 0.03
C VAL A 145 8.61 7.08 1.41
N ARG A 146 8.27 8.35 1.63
CA ARG A 146 7.78 8.81 2.94
C ARG A 146 6.42 8.21 3.28
N GLU A 147 5.61 7.93 2.27
CA GLU A 147 4.30 7.32 2.46
C GLU A 147 4.37 5.78 2.46
N MET A 148 5.41 5.13 1.91
CA MET A 148 5.72 3.71 2.13
C MET A 148 6.24 3.49 3.55
N VAL A 149 7.16 4.35 4.01
CA VAL A 149 7.55 4.40 5.43
C VAL A 149 6.34 4.71 6.31
N GLY A 150 5.44 5.60 5.88
CA GLY A 150 4.18 5.88 6.56
C GLY A 150 3.20 4.71 6.55
N LEU A 151 3.21 3.87 5.52
CA LEU A 151 2.42 2.63 5.47
C LEU A 151 2.97 1.63 6.47
N ILE A 152 4.30 1.46 6.54
CA ILE A 152 4.98 0.60 7.50
C ILE A 152 4.74 1.10 8.93
N ASP A 153 5.01 2.38 9.22
CA ASP A 153 4.77 3.00 10.53
C ASP A 153 3.29 2.90 10.91
N TYR A 154 2.37 3.04 9.97
CA TYR A 154 0.94 2.91 10.28
C TYR A 154 0.55 1.45 10.51
N THR A 155 0.94 0.51 9.64
CA THR A 155 0.57 -0.91 9.81
C THR A 155 1.20 -1.50 11.08
N THR A 156 2.36 -1.02 11.50
CA THR A 156 3.07 -1.47 12.71
C THR A 156 2.63 -0.75 13.98
N ASN A 157 2.29 0.55 13.93
CA ASN A 157 1.79 1.29 15.10
C ASN A 157 0.25 1.25 15.24
N SER A 158 -0.49 0.78 14.24
CA SER A 158 -1.92 0.54 14.36
C SER A 158 -2.14 -0.74 15.16
N PHE A 159 -2.03 -0.65 16.48
CA PHE A 159 -2.71 -1.59 17.38
C PHE A 159 -4.15 -1.73 16.87
N GLN A 160 -4.50 -2.94 16.45
CA GLN A 160 -5.63 -3.23 15.58
C GLN A 160 -6.91 -2.58 16.13
N ARG A 161 -7.37 -1.54 15.42
CA ARG A 161 -8.76 -1.09 15.51
C ARG A 161 -9.56 -1.95 14.55
N ASP A 162 -10.74 -2.40 14.99
CA ASP A 162 -11.70 -3.11 14.15
C ASP A 162 -11.86 -2.43 12.79
N GLY A 163 -11.70 -3.19 11.70
CA GLY A 163 -11.83 -2.72 10.31
C GLY A 163 -10.54 -2.45 9.52
N LEU A 164 -9.36 -2.75 10.10
CA LEU A 164 -8.04 -2.63 9.44
C LEU A 164 -7.44 -3.97 8.94
N SER A 165 -8.02 -5.10 9.35
CA SER A 165 -7.71 -6.44 8.82
C SER A 165 -8.96 -6.99 8.15
N VAL A 166 -8.80 -7.54 6.95
CA VAL A 166 -9.87 -8.12 6.12
C VAL A 166 -9.47 -9.55 5.79
N THR A 167 -10.35 -10.51 6.08
CA THR A 167 -10.14 -11.92 5.74
C THR A 167 -10.77 -12.25 4.39
N TYR A 168 -10.17 -13.18 3.64
CA TYR A 168 -10.67 -13.67 2.35
C TYR A 168 -10.76 -15.19 2.26
#